data_AF-A0A2V9XDK8-F1
#
_entry.id   AF-A0A2V9XDK8-F1
#
_cell.length_a   1.000
_cell.length_b   1.000
_cell.length_c   1.000
_cell.angle_alpha   90.00
_cell.angle_beta   90.00
_cell.angle_gamma   90.00
#
_symmetry.space_group_name_H-M   'P 1'
#
loop_
_entity.id
_entity.type
_entity.pdbx_description
1 polymer ?
#
loop_
_entity_poly.entity_id
_entity_poly.type
_entity_poly.pdbx_seq_one_letter_code
_entity_poly.pdbx_strand_id
1 'polypeptide(L)'
;MLDASAIAAGFRRLEPDQLRTALESFLPKGTTVERISAIEAGLRSPAGQSLRDAMARWIVDDIVPVEALVPEAYVKWRPPVRDAMMFVVARLSAARLAPKLLEQIELPAATSAEVRLLRLIAKVPGLQKIGQVIARNQHLRPALRNALAKLENGIRDVRPEDVRAIIQKNLGPQLNRFAVEIAPKILSEASVSAVVRFTWRNPETGRRERGVFKVLKPHIPDYFAEDM
;
A
#
# COMPACT_ATOMS: atom_id res chain seq x y z
N MET A 1 -20.12 -10.79 -28.93
CA MET A 1 -19.42 -9.88 -27.98
C MET A 1 -20.38 -9.63 -26.84
N LEU A 2 -20.06 -10.07 -25.62
CA LEU A 2 -20.88 -9.78 -24.44
C LEU A 2 -20.76 -8.29 -24.13
N ASP A 3 -21.90 -7.62 -24.00
CA ASP A 3 -22.00 -6.19 -23.70
C ASP A 3 -21.32 -5.87 -22.36
N ALA A 4 -20.43 -4.89 -22.34
CA ALA A 4 -19.73 -4.44 -21.15
C ALA A 4 -20.71 -4.00 -20.04
N SER A 5 -21.89 -3.51 -20.41
CA SER A 5 -22.97 -3.16 -19.48
C SER A 5 -23.57 -4.41 -18.81
N ALA A 6 -23.75 -5.51 -19.56
CA ALA A 6 -24.25 -6.77 -19.04
C ALA A 6 -23.23 -7.45 -18.09
N ILE A 7 -21.94 -7.35 -18.40
CA ILE A 7 -20.86 -7.83 -17.54
C ILE A 7 -20.80 -7.02 -16.23
N ALA A 8 -20.90 -5.69 -16.31
CA ALA A 8 -20.96 -4.79 -15.15
C ALA A 8 -22.17 -5.09 -14.24
N ALA A 9 -23.34 -5.32 -14.83
CA ALA A 9 -24.56 -5.70 -14.11
C ALA A 9 -24.44 -7.09 -13.47
N GLY A 10 -23.77 -8.03 -14.13
CA GLY A 10 -23.44 -9.35 -13.61
C GLY A 10 -22.59 -9.25 -12.35
N PHE A 11 -21.48 -8.51 -12.38
CA PHE A 11 -20.62 -8.32 -11.22
C PHE A 11 -21.30 -7.69 -10.01
N ARG A 12 -22.35 -6.87 -10.20
CA ARG A 12 -23.09 -6.29 -9.08
C ARG A 12 -23.95 -7.30 -8.32
N ARG A 13 -24.36 -8.38 -8.99
CA ARG A 13 -25.31 -9.40 -8.49
C ARG A 13 -24.62 -10.68 -8.03
N LEU A 14 -23.32 -10.84 -8.27
CA LEU A 14 -22.59 -12.01 -7.82
C LEU A 14 -22.33 -11.91 -6.32
N GLU A 15 -22.57 -13.03 -5.65
CA GLU A 15 -22.12 -13.20 -4.28
C GLU A 15 -20.58 -13.19 -4.22
N PRO A 16 -19.98 -12.76 -3.11
CA PRO A 16 -18.53 -12.65 -2.89
C PRO A 16 -17.68 -13.84 -3.36
N ASP A 17 -18.10 -15.07 -3.03
CA ASP A 17 -17.41 -16.29 -3.44
C ASP A 17 -17.53 -16.54 -4.94
N GLN A 18 -18.69 -16.23 -5.53
CA GLN A 18 -18.91 -16.33 -6.97
C GLN A 18 -18.07 -15.30 -7.73
N LEU A 19 -17.89 -14.11 -7.15
CA LEU A 19 -17.03 -13.07 -7.70
C LEU A 19 -15.56 -13.51 -7.71
N ARG A 20 -15.07 -14.13 -6.62
CA ARG A 20 -13.71 -14.69 -6.55
C ARG A 20 -13.50 -15.77 -7.60
N THR A 21 -14.37 -16.77 -7.68
CA THR A 21 -14.25 -17.86 -8.66
C THR A 21 -14.36 -17.33 -10.09
N ALA A 22 -15.26 -16.38 -10.35
CA ALA A 22 -15.35 -15.72 -11.65
C ALA A 22 -14.03 -15.04 -12.00
N LEU A 23 -13.46 -14.21 -11.11
CA LEU A 23 -12.17 -13.56 -11.34
C LEU A 23 -11.05 -14.57 -11.59
N GLU A 24 -10.93 -15.62 -10.77
CA GLU A 24 -9.91 -16.66 -10.95
C GLU A 24 -10.04 -17.35 -12.31
N SER A 25 -11.27 -17.56 -12.81
CA SER A 25 -11.50 -18.14 -14.13
C SER A 25 -11.22 -17.20 -15.31
N PHE A 26 -11.37 -15.89 -15.11
CA PHE A 26 -11.15 -14.87 -16.13
C PHE A 26 -9.71 -14.36 -16.19
N LEU A 27 -8.92 -14.55 -15.13
CA LEU A 27 -7.52 -14.16 -15.11
C LEU A 27 -6.69 -15.06 -16.03
N PRO A 28 -5.75 -14.48 -16.81
CA PRO A 28 -4.88 -15.29 -17.64
C PRO A 28 -4.06 -16.24 -16.76
N LYS A 29 -3.80 -17.46 -17.23
CA LYS A 29 -2.89 -18.43 -16.57
C LYS A 29 -1.39 -18.04 -16.68
N GLY A 30 -1.13 -16.77 -16.98
CA GLY A 30 0.19 -16.22 -17.21
C GLY A 30 0.91 -15.79 -15.93
N THR A 31 1.98 -15.05 -16.12
CA THR A 31 2.79 -14.42 -15.08
C THR A 31 1.97 -13.45 -14.21
N THR A 32 2.47 -13.15 -13.01
CA THR A 32 1.90 -12.14 -12.12
C THR A 32 1.70 -10.80 -12.84
N VAL A 33 2.64 -10.40 -13.70
CA VAL A 33 2.56 -9.16 -14.47
C VAL A 33 1.38 -9.18 -15.43
N GLU A 34 1.21 -10.25 -16.20
CA GLU A 34 0.08 -10.39 -17.14
C GLU A 34 -1.27 -10.38 -16.42
N ARG A 35 -1.34 -11.01 -15.24
CA ARG A 35 -2.55 -11.01 -14.40
C ARG A 35 -2.86 -9.63 -13.84
N ILE A 36 -1.86 -8.88 -13.37
CA ILE A 36 -2.02 -7.48 -12.95
C ILE A 36 -2.53 -6.64 -14.11
N SER A 37 -1.91 -6.75 -15.29
CA SER A 37 -2.32 -6.00 -16.48
C SER A 37 -3.75 -6.31 -16.92
N ALA A 38 -4.19 -7.56 -16.80
CA ALA A 38 -5.57 -7.94 -17.09
C ALA A 38 -6.58 -7.29 -16.13
N ILE A 39 -6.30 -7.30 -14.82
CA ILE A 39 -7.13 -6.61 -13.82
C ILE A 39 -7.15 -5.10 -14.11
N GLU A 40 -5.99 -4.51 -14.37
CA GLU A 40 -5.85 -3.09 -14.67
C GLU A 40 -6.63 -2.67 -15.92
N ALA A 41 -6.61 -3.49 -16.97
CA ALA A 41 -7.42 -3.29 -18.18
C ALA A 41 -8.93 -3.34 -17.87
N GLY A 42 -9.36 -4.32 -17.05
CA GLY A 42 -10.75 -4.40 -16.59
C GLY A 42 -11.18 -3.16 -15.80
N LEU A 43 -10.33 -2.67 -14.89
CA LEU A 43 -10.57 -1.48 -14.07
C LEU A 43 -10.59 -0.17 -14.88
N ARG A 44 -9.95 -0.14 -16.06
CA ARG A 44 -9.96 1.00 -17.00
C ARG A 44 -11.05 0.92 -18.07
N SER A 45 -11.74 -0.21 -18.17
CA SER A 45 -12.80 -0.41 -19.16
C SER A 45 -14.01 0.51 -18.89
N PRO A 46 -14.96 0.65 -19.84
CA PRO A 46 -16.23 1.35 -19.60
C PRO A 46 -17.04 0.76 -18.43
N ALA A 47 -16.87 -0.53 -18.12
CA ALA A 47 -17.45 -1.20 -16.96
C ALA A 47 -16.65 -1.01 -15.67
N GLY A 48 -15.50 -0.33 -15.72
CA GLY A 48 -14.49 -0.26 -14.68
C GLY A 48 -15.01 0.26 -13.35
N GLN A 49 -15.92 1.25 -13.34
CA GLN A 49 -16.50 1.74 -12.08
C GLN A 49 -17.36 0.67 -11.39
N SER A 50 -18.17 -0.07 -12.14
CA SER A 50 -18.99 -1.14 -11.55
C SER A 50 -18.12 -2.30 -11.06
N LEU A 51 -17.02 -2.60 -11.76
CA LEU A 51 -16.02 -3.56 -11.30
C LEU A 51 -15.35 -3.08 -10.01
N ARG A 52 -14.95 -1.81 -9.93
CA ARG A 52 -14.38 -1.19 -8.71
C ARG A 52 -15.34 -1.30 -7.53
N ASP A 53 -16.60 -0.96 -7.72
CA ASP A 53 -17.61 -1.01 -6.65
C ASP A 53 -17.88 -2.44 -6.19
N ALA A 54 -17.89 -3.41 -7.12
CA ALA A 54 -18.02 -4.84 -6.78
C ALA A 54 -16.80 -5.35 -6.00
N MET A 55 -15.59 -5.02 -6.45
CA MET A 55 -14.35 -5.41 -5.76
C MET A 55 -14.21 -4.75 -4.40
N ALA A 56 -14.60 -3.48 -4.28
CA ALA A 56 -14.61 -2.77 -3.01
C ALA A 56 -15.55 -3.46 -2.02
N ARG A 57 -16.78 -3.80 -2.42
CA ARG A 57 -17.72 -4.54 -1.57
C ARG A 57 -17.14 -5.88 -1.14
N TRP A 58 -16.64 -6.68 -2.07
CA TRP A 58 -15.98 -7.95 -1.77
C TRP A 58 -14.83 -7.81 -0.77
N ILE A 59 -13.96 -6.81 -0.93
CA ILE A 59 -12.88 -6.56 0.01
C ILE A 59 -13.42 -6.23 1.40
N VAL A 60 -14.38 -5.31 1.47
CA VAL A 60 -14.81 -4.71 2.73
C VAL A 60 -15.75 -5.61 3.51
N ASP A 61 -16.63 -6.34 2.82
CA ASP A 61 -17.67 -7.14 3.44
C ASP A 61 -17.18 -8.57 3.76
N ASP A 62 -16.27 -9.13 2.95
CA ASP A 62 -15.89 -10.55 3.06
C ASP A 62 -14.43 -10.77 3.47
N ILE A 63 -13.52 -10.03 2.84
CA ILE A 63 -12.08 -10.24 3.00
C ILE A 63 -11.58 -9.56 4.28
N VAL A 64 -12.13 -8.39 4.59
CA VAL A 64 -11.75 -7.58 5.75
C VAL A 64 -12.97 -6.95 6.44
N PRO A 65 -13.88 -7.78 6.99
CA PRO A 65 -15.11 -7.29 7.61
C PRO A 65 -14.84 -6.37 8.80
N VAL A 66 -15.60 -5.28 8.91
CA VAL A 66 -15.46 -4.29 9.99
C VAL A 66 -15.82 -4.87 11.36
N GLU A 67 -16.59 -5.95 11.41
CA GLU A 67 -16.92 -6.72 12.61
C GLU A 67 -15.69 -7.40 13.22
N ALA A 68 -14.76 -7.84 12.36
CA ALA A 68 -13.48 -8.41 12.79
C ALA A 68 -12.51 -7.31 13.25
N LEU A 69 -12.51 -6.15 12.59
CA LEU A 69 -11.57 -5.07 12.85
C LEU A 69 -11.97 -4.16 14.02
N VAL A 70 -13.25 -3.80 14.13
CA VAL A 70 -13.76 -2.81 15.08
C VAL A 70 -14.26 -3.53 16.35
N PRO A 71 -13.66 -3.25 17.52
CA PRO A 71 -14.11 -3.84 18.78
C PRO A 71 -15.58 -3.53 19.08
N GLU A 72 -16.25 -4.42 19.80
CA GLU A 72 -17.68 -4.29 20.12
C GLU A 72 -18.01 -2.99 20.86
N ALA A 73 -17.12 -2.53 21.74
CA ALA A 73 -17.23 -1.24 22.44
C ALA A 73 -17.34 -0.02 21.48
N TYR A 74 -16.98 -0.19 20.21
CA TYR A 74 -16.99 0.84 19.17
C TYR A 74 -17.92 0.48 18.01
N VAL A 75 -18.94 -0.35 18.23
CA VAL A 75 -19.88 -0.79 17.18
C VAL A 75 -20.48 0.37 16.36
N LYS A 76 -20.77 1.51 17.00
CA LYS A 76 -21.27 2.74 16.34
C LYS A 76 -20.33 3.30 15.26
N TRP A 77 -19.05 2.93 15.30
CA TRP A 77 -18.04 3.32 14.31
C TRP A 77 -17.91 2.33 13.16
N ARG A 78 -18.56 1.15 13.18
CA ARG A 78 -18.52 0.20 12.06
C ARG A 78 -19.01 0.82 10.75
N PRO A 79 -20.16 1.52 10.68
CA PRO A 79 -20.60 2.14 9.43
C PRO A 79 -19.60 3.15 8.83
N PRO A 80 -19.11 4.17 9.56
CA PRO A 80 -18.15 5.11 8.97
C PRO A 80 -16.80 4.45 8.63
N VAL A 81 -16.36 3.42 9.37
CA VAL A 81 -15.15 2.66 9.01
C VAL A 81 -15.35 1.88 7.71
N ARG A 82 -16.50 1.23 7.55
CA ARG A 82 -16.88 0.51 6.33
C ARG A 82 -16.89 1.43 5.12
N ASP A 83 -17.55 2.59 5.25
CA ASP A 83 -17.66 3.57 4.18
C ASP A 83 -16.30 4.16 3.80
N ALA A 84 -15.43 4.41 4.79
CA ALA A 84 -14.06 4.86 4.55
C ALA A 84 -13.24 3.80 3.78
N MET A 85 -13.36 2.52 4.15
CA MET A 85 -12.68 1.43 3.42
C MET A 85 -13.18 1.30 1.99
N MET A 86 -14.50 1.37 1.78
CA MET A 86 -15.13 1.39 0.45
C MET A 86 -14.58 2.54 -0.41
N PHE A 87 -14.53 3.73 0.17
CA PHE A 87 -14.06 4.94 -0.50
C PHE A 87 -12.62 4.82 -0.97
N VAL A 88 -11.72 4.35 -0.10
CA VAL A 88 -10.30 4.19 -0.46
C VAL A 88 -10.14 3.19 -1.61
N VAL A 89 -10.75 2.02 -1.50
CA VAL A 89 -10.60 0.97 -2.52
C VAL A 89 -11.16 1.43 -3.87
N ALA A 90 -12.30 2.13 -3.88
CA ALA A 90 -12.91 2.61 -5.11
C ALA A 90 -12.06 3.69 -5.81
N ARG A 91 -11.33 4.53 -5.05
CA ARG A 91 -10.59 5.68 -5.58
C ARG A 91 -9.12 5.44 -5.91
N LEU A 92 -8.52 4.35 -5.42
CA LEU A 92 -7.17 3.98 -5.86
C LEU A 92 -7.13 3.78 -7.38
N SER A 93 -6.16 4.39 -8.04
CA SER A 93 -5.85 4.24 -9.45
C SER A 93 -5.74 2.77 -9.84
N ALA A 94 -6.09 2.45 -11.09
CA ALA A 94 -6.08 1.07 -11.56
C ALA A 94 -4.71 0.40 -11.37
N ALA A 95 -3.63 1.15 -11.59
CA ALA A 95 -2.26 0.69 -11.42
C ALA A 95 -1.91 0.31 -9.97
N ARG A 96 -2.48 1.00 -8.97
CA ARG A 96 -2.27 0.68 -7.54
C ARG A 96 -3.27 -0.34 -7.01
N LEU A 97 -4.49 -0.36 -7.53
CA LEU A 97 -5.54 -1.27 -7.10
C LEU A 97 -5.35 -2.68 -7.65
N ALA A 98 -4.99 -2.83 -8.93
CA ALA A 98 -4.81 -4.13 -9.58
C ALA A 98 -3.87 -5.10 -8.84
N PRO A 99 -2.64 -4.72 -8.45
CA PRO A 99 -1.76 -5.62 -7.70
C PRO A 99 -2.32 -5.99 -6.32
N LYS A 100 -3.08 -5.09 -5.68
CA LYS A 100 -3.72 -5.36 -4.38
C LYS A 100 -4.85 -6.38 -4.50
N LEU A 101 -5.67 -6.25 -5.54
CA LEU A 101 -6.74 -7.20 -5.83
C LEU A 101 -6.16 -8.58 -6.11
N LEU A 102 -5.11 -8.65 -6.94
CA LEU A 102 -4.44 -9.91 -7.23
C LEU A 102 -3.89 -10.56 -5.95
N GLU A 103 -3.20 -9.79 -5.11
CA GLU A 103 -2.67 -10.28 -3.84
C GLU A 103 -3.80 -10.84 -2.95
N GLN A 104 -4.96 -10.18 -2.85
CA GLN A 104 -6.08 -10.70 -2.06
C GLN A 104 -6.67 -12.01 -2.59
N ILE A 105 -6.73 -12.15 -3.92
CA ILE A 105 -7.20 -13.38 -4.60
C ILE A 105 -6.22 -14.54 -4.31
N GLU A 106 -4.92 -14.28 -4.36
CA GLU A 106 -3.87 -15.29 -4.16
C GLU A 106 -3.65 -15.68 -2.70
N LEU A 107 -4.02 -14.82 -1.75
CA LEU A 107 -3.90 -15.13 -0.33
C LEU A 107 -4.77 -16.35 0.05
N PRO A 108 -4.22 -17.31 0.84
CA PRO A 108 -4.96 -18.47 1.33
C PRO A 108 -6.27 -18.05 2.02
N ALA A 109 -7.34 -18.82 1.83
CA ALA A 109 -8.65 -18.48 2.40
C ALA A 109 -8.61 -18.31 3.94
N ALA A 110 -7.78 -19.11 4.62
CA ALA A 110 -7.58 -19.05 6.07
C ALA A 110 -6.75 -17.83 6.57
N THR A 111 -6.27 -16.96 5.67
CA THR A 111 -5.54 -15.75 6.06
C THR A 111 -6.47 -14.80 6.83
N SER A 112 -6.06 -14.36 8.03
CA SER A 112 -6.89 -13.50 8.88
C SER A 112 -7.15 -12.12 8.27
N ALA A 113 -8.25 -11.49 8.68
CA ALA A 113 -8.64 -10.15 8.24
C ALA A 113 -7.56 -9.11 8.53
N GLU A 114 -6.86 -9.19 9.68
CA GLU A 114 -5.80 -8.25 10.04
C GLU A 114 -4.58 -8.36 9.10
N VAL A 115 -4.22 -9.59 8.69
CA VAL A 115 -3.12 -9.81 7.74
C VAL A 115 -3.53 -9.34 6.35
N ARG A 116 -4.76 -9.61 5.92
CA ARG A 116 -5.32 -9.12 4.65
C ARG A 116 -5.35 -7.59 4.60
N LEU A 117 -5.81 -6.95 5.67
CA LEU A 117 -5.80 -5.49 5.84
C LEU A 117 -4.38 -4.92 5.69
N LEU A 118 -3.38 -5.55 6.31
CA LEU A 118 -1.99 -5.10 6.17
C LEU A 118 -1.49 -5.14 4.72
N ARG A 119 -1.87 -6.16 3.95
CA ARG A 119 -1.54 -6.23 2.53
C ARG A 119 -2.23 -5.13 1.73
N LEU A 120 -3.50 -4.84 2.02
CA LEU A 120 -4.22 -3.74 1.38
C LEU A 120 -3.62 -2.36 1.70
N ILE A 121 -3.17 -2.13 2.94
CA ILE A 121 -2.57 -0.86 3.38
C ILE A 121 -1.11 -0.71 2.89
N ALA A 122 -0.45 -1.80 2.49
CA ALA A 122 0.93 -1.73 1.98
C ALA A 122 1.03 -0.78 0.77
N LYS A 123 2.01 0.12 0.75
CA LYS A 123 2.15 1.16 -0.29
C LYS A 123 0.91 2.09 -0.44
N VAL A 124 0.21 2.34 0.66
CA VAL A 124 -0.80 3.41 0.80
C VAL A 124 -0.35 4.33 1.94
N PRO A 125 0.60 5.25 1.69
CA PRO A 125 1.25 6.05 2.74
C PRO A 125 0.28 6.75 3.71
N GLY A 126 -0.84 7.28 3.22
CA GLY A 126 -1.87 7.91 4.06
C GLY A 126 -2.45 6.93 5.07
N LEU A 127 -2.90 5.76 4.60
CA LEU A 127 -3.41 4.70 5.48
C LEU A 127 -2.34 4.09 6.38
N GLN A 128 -1.09 3.99 5.90
CA GLN A 128 0.01 3.53 6.74
C GLN A 128 0.22 4.47 7.93
N LYS A 129 0.17 5.79 7.72
CA LYS A 129 0.31 6.78 8.80
C LYS A 129 -0.85 6.70 9.78
N ILE A 130 -2.08 6.59 9.30
CA ILE A 130 -3.27 6.41 10.16
C ILE A 130 -3.15 5.12 10.97
N GLY A 131 -2.77 4.00 10.34
CA GLY A 131 -2.55 2.73 11.00
C GLY A 131 -1.51 2.80 12.11
N GLN A 132 -0.40 3.52 11.88
CA GLN A 132 0.64 3.76 12.89
C GLN A 132 0.11 4.57 14.09
N VAL A 133 -0.75 5.56 13.87
CA VAL A 133 -1.40 6.32 14.96
C VAL A 133 -2.35 5.41 15.74
N ILE A 134 -3.16 4.61 15.06
CA ILE A 134 -4.12 3.67 15.68
C ILE A 134 -3.39 2.59 16.50
N ALA A 135 -2.25 2.09 16.01
CA ALA A 135 -1.46 1.06 16.70
C ALA A 135 -0.98 1.48 18.10
N ARG A 136 -0.94 2.78 18.39
CA ARG A 136 -0.56 3.32 19.70
C ARG A 136 -1.68 3.25 20.74
N ASN A 137 -2.91 2.93 20.33
CA ASN A 137 -4.03 2.75 21.25
C ASN A 137 -3.94 1.36 21.93
N GLN A 138 -3.67 1.35 23.24
CA GLN A 138 -3.55 0.13 24.03
C GLN A 138 -4.86 -0.68 24.12
N HIS A 139 -6.01 -0.04 23.93
CA HIS A 139 -7.34 -0.67 24.00
C HIS A 139 -7.75 -1.37 22.69
N LEU A 140 -6.89 -1.34 21.66
CA LEU A 140 -7.12 -2.07 20.42
C LEU A 140 -6.90 -3.58 20.66
N ARG A 141 -7.69 -4.42 19.95
CA ARG A 141 -7.50 -5.88 19.95
C ARG A 141 -6.01 -6.21 19.71
N PRO A 142 -5.36 -7.04 20.54
CA PRO A 142 -3.92 -7.29 20.44
C PRO A 142 -3.45 -7.74 19.05
N ALA A 143 -4.23 -8.59 18.36
CA ALA A 143 -3.92 -9.05 17.02
C ALA A 143 -3.82 -7.90 16.01
N LEU A 144 -4.82 -7.01 15.97
CA LEU A 144 -4.84 -5.84 15.09
C LEU A 144 -3.74 -4.82 15.48
N ARG A 145 -3.53 -4.60 16.78
CA ARG A 145 -2.45 -3.72 17.27
C ARG A 145 -1.07 -4.20 16.82
N ASN A 146 -0.80 -5.50 17.01
CA ASN A 146 0.46 -6.13 16.60
C ASN A 146 0.62 -6.12 15.08
N ALA A 147 -0.47 -6.27 14.33
CA ALA A 147 -0.47 -6.15 12.88
C ALA A 147 -0.09 -4.72 12.45
N LEU A 148 -0.82 -3.70 12.91
CA LEU A 148 -0.57 -2.30 12.54
C LEU A 148 0.81 -1.80 12.97
N ALA A 149 1.33 -2.27 14.11
CA ALA A 149 2.69 -1.94 14.55
C ALA A 149 3.79 -2.39 13.55
N LYS A 150 3.51 -3.41 12.72
CA LYS A 150 4.45 -3.84 11.66
C LYS A 150 4.59 -2.80 10.55
N LEU A 151 3.64 -1.87 10.41
CA LEU A 151 3.73 -0.74 9.47
C LEU A 151 4.85 0.25 9.82
N GLU A 152 5.29 0.32 11.07
CA GLU A 152 6.44 1.16 11.47
C GLU A 152 7.79 0.50 11.14
N ASN A 153 7.89 -0.83 11.27
CA ASN A 153 9.17 -1.52 11.37
C ASN A 153 9.47 -2.55 10.25
N GLY A 154 8.48 -2.91 9.44
CA GLY A 154 8.57 -4.05 8.51
C GLY A 154 8.71 -3.69 7.03
N ILE A 155 8.71 -2.40 6.66
CA ILE A 155 8.65 -2.00 5.25
C ILE A 155 10.08 -1.90 4.70
N ARG A 156 10.40 -2.80 3.76
CA ARG A 156 11.65 -2.83 2.99
C ARG A 156 11.35 -2.94 1.50
N ASP A 157 11.12 -1.82 0.84
CA ASP A 157 10.62 -1.79 -0.54
C ASP A 157 11.39 -0.87 -1.48
N VAL A 158 12.55 -0.35 -1.06
CA VAL A 158 13.46 0.44 -1.91
C VAL A 158 14.86 -0.16 -1.95
N ARG A 159 15.52 -0.01 -3.09
CA ARG A 159 16.91 -0.44 -3.26
C ARG A 159 17.86 0.68 -2.81
N PRO A 160 19.01 0.37 -2.17
CA PRO A 160 19.99 1.38 -1.76
C PRO A 160 20.44 2.30 -2.91
N GLU A 161 20.51 1.78 -4.12
CA GLU A 161 20.93 2.48 -5.34
C GLU A 161 19.94 3.59 -5.71
N ASP A 162 18.63 3.32 -5.61
CA ASP A 162 17.58 4.30 -5.90
C ASP A 162 17.64 5.46 -4.90
N VAL A 163 17.88 5.14 -3.62
CA VAL A 163 18.04 6.14 -2.56
C VAL A 163 19.29 6.99 -2.79
N ARG A 164 20.41 6.36 -3.18
CA ARG A 164 21.66 7.07 -3.49
C ARG A 164 21.49 7.99 -4.69
N ALA A 165 20.79 7.56 -5.73
CA ALA A 165 20.51 8.38 -6.91
C ALA A 165 19.70 9.63 -6.53
N ILE A 166 18.71 9.51 -5.64
CA ILE A 166 17.95 10.67 -5.12
C ILE A 166 18.88 11.63 -4.37
N ILE A 167 19.73 11.12 -3.47
CA ILE A 167 20.69 11.97 -2.72
C ILE A 167 21.62 12.71 -3.68
N GLN A 168 22.16 12.00 -4.68
CA GLN A 168 23.06 12.58 -5.67
C GLN A 168 22.39 13.66 -6.51
N LYS A 169 21.17 13.40 -6.98
CA LYS A 169 20.38 14.37 -7.73
C LYS A 169 20.08 15.63 -6.90
N ASN A 170 19.70 15.47 -5.64
CA ASN A 170 19.29 16.60 -4.79
C ASN A 170 20.46 17.43 -4.25
N LEU A 171 21.59 16.80 -3.93
CA LEU A 171 22.77 17.52 -3.41
C LEU A 171 23.68 18.07 -4.52
N GLY A 172 23.72 17.41 -5.67
CA GLY A 172 24.47 17.86 -6.85
C GLY A 172 25.90 18.28 -6.51
N PRO A 173 26.33 19.52 -6.84
CA PRO A 173 27.69 19.99 -6.59
C PRO A 173 28.14 19.99 -5.11
N GLN A 174 27.19 20.02 -4.17
CA GLN A 174 27.50 20.04 -2.74
C GLN A 174 28.19 18.74 -2.27
N LEU A 175 27.96 17.63 -2.97
CA LEU A 175 28.65 16.38 -2.70
C LEU A 175 30.17 16.54 -2.78
N ASN A 176 30.64 17.19 -3.84
CA ASN A 176 32.06 17.42 -4.07
C ASN A 176 32.59 18.50 -3.14
N ARG A 177 31.84 19.60 -2.98
CA ARG A 177 32.23 20.74 -2.12
C ARG A 177 32.51 20.30 -0.68
N PHE A 178 31.70 19.39 -0.14
CA PHE A 178 31.80 18.91 1.23
C PHE A 178 32.40 17.51 1.35
N ALA A 179 33.01 16.98 0.28
CA ALA A 179 33.59 15.63 0.23
C ALA A 179 32.66 14.55 0.84
N VAL A 180 31.38 14.59 0.47
CA VAL A 180 30.34 13.72 1.04
C VAL A 180 30.55 12.28 0.59
N GLU A 181 30.68 11.35 1.55
CA GLU A 181 30.70 9.91 1.30
C GLU A 181 29.44 9.27 1.87
N ILE A 182 28.65 8.66 0.99
CA ILE A 182 27.38 8.00 1.32
C ILE A 182 27.65 6.51 1.55
N ALA A 183 27.15 5.96 2.66
CA ALA A 183 27.25 4.54 2.95
C ALA A 183 26.45 3.71 1.92
N PRO A 184 26.93 2.50 1.54
CA PRO A 184 26.28 1.69 0.51
C PRO A 184 24.99 1.00 1.00
N LYS A 185 24.77 0.95 2.32
CA LYS A 185 23.62 0.25 2.92
C LYS A 185 22.63 1.25 3.52
N ILE A 186 21.34 0.96 3.35
CA ILE A 186 20.27 1.60 4.11
C ILE A 186 20.45 1.21 5.59
N LEU A 187 20.50 2.22 6.46
CA LEU A 187 20.57 2.04 7.90
C LEU A 187 19.23 1.56 8.46
N SER A 188 18.16 2.26 8.10
CA SER A 188 16.81 1.95 8.52
C SER A 188 15.81 2.41 7.47
N GLU A 189 14.68 1.73 7.38
CA GLU A 189 13.59 2.09 6.48
C GLU A 189 12.30 2.21 7.28
N ALA A 190 11.50 3.21 6.95
CA ALA A 190 10.19 3.47 7.52
C ALA A 190 9.16 3.60 6.39
N SER A 191 7.89 3.82 6.74
CA SER A 191 6.79 3.84 5.77
C SER A 191 7.03 4.75 4.55
N VAL A 192 7.54 5.96 4.75
CA VAL A 192 7.71 6.97 3.68
C VAL A 192 9.16 7.29 3.31
N SER A 193 10.14 6.81 4.08
CA SER A 193 11.53 7.23 3.92
C SER A 193 12.54 6.14 4.23
N ALA A 194 13.67 6.19 3.55
CA ALA A 194 14.87 5.42 3.90
C ALA A 194 15.92 6.33 4.55
N VAL A 195 16.67 5.77 5.50
CA VAL A 195 17.75 6.46 6.21
C VAL A 195 19.09 5.87 5.78
N VAL A 196 20.02 6.72 5.35
CA VAL A 196 21.35 6.30 4.90
C VAL A 196 22.40 7.11 5.63
N ARG A 197 23.45 6.45 6.14
CA ARG A 197 24.58 7.14 6.78
C ARG A 197 25.42 7.85 5.73
N PHE A 198 25.99 8.98 6.12
CA PHE A 198 27.03 9.63 5.34
C PHE A 198 28.09 10.23 6.26
N THR A 199 29.20 10.60 5.65
CA THR A 199 30.18 11.49 6.28
C THR A 199 30.48 12.65 5.36
N TRP A 200 30.86 13.79 5.92
CA TRP A 200 31.18 15.00 5.17
C TRP A 200 32.33 15.74 5.85
N ARG A 201 32.95 16.67 5.13
CA ARG A 201 33.97 17.56 5.67
C ARG A 201 33.32 18.87 6.09
N ASN A 202 33.31 19.13 7.40
CA ASN A 202 32.80 20.38 7.94
C ASN A 202 33.75 21.53 7.58
N PRO A 203 33.29 22.58 6.87
CA PRO A 203 34.13 23.71 6.46
C PRO A 203 34.59 24.58 7.65
N GLU A 204 33.85 24.62 8.74
CA GLU A 204 34.16 25.45 9.92
C GLU A 204 35.25 24.81 10.78
N THR A 205 35.18 23.49 10.97
CA THR A 205 36.12 22.75 11.84
C THR A 205 37.22 22.05 11.06
N GLY A 206 37.05 21.90 9.74
CA GLY A 206 37.93 21.12 8.85
C GLY A 206 37.84 19.60 9.05
N ARG A 207 37.06 19.12 10.03
CA ARG A 207 36.99 17.72 10.45
C ARG A 207 35.99 16.91 9.62
N ARG A 208 36.23 15.59 9.58
CA ARG A 208 35.28 14.62 9.04
C ARG A 208 34.20 14.34 10.08
N GLU A 209 32.95 14.59 9.74
CA GLU A 209 31.80 14.39 10.63
C GLU A 209 30.81 13.38 10.05
N ARG A 210 29.94 12.83 10.92
CA ARG A 210 28.97 11.79 10.59
C ARG A 210 27.56 12.37 10.60
N GLY A 211 26.74 11.94 9.66
CA GLY A 211 25.33 12.31 9.58
C GLY A 211 24.47 11.19 9.02
N VAL A 212 23.17 11.46 8.95
CA VAL A 212 22.19 10.59 8.28
C VAL A 212 21.35 11.40 7.32
N PHE A 213 21.20 10.91 6.09
CA PHE A 213 20.18 11.38 5.17
C PHE A 213 18.89 10.64 5.44
N LYS A 214 17.79 11.37 5.56
CA LYS A 214 16.44 10.83 5.52
C LYS A 214 15.83 11.17 4.17
N VAL A 215 15.63 10.17 3.34
CA VAL A 215 15.27 10.32 1.93
C VAL A 215 13.87 9.80 1.71
N LEU A 216 12.99 10.59 1.11
CA LEU A 216 11.66 10.13 0.70
C LEU A 216 11.81 9.04 -0.37
N LYS A 217 11.02 7.97 -0.26
CA LYS A 217 11.05 6.90 -1.25
C LYS A 217 10.48 7.41 -2.58
N PRO A 218 10.97 6.92 -3.74
CA PRO A 218 10.62 7.48 -5.05
C PRO A 218 9.12 7.58 -5.35
N HIS A 219 8.34 6.57 -4.95
CA HIS A 219 6.91 6.47 -5.24
C HIS A 219 6.01 7.26 -4.28
N ILE A 220 6.57 7.80 -3.19
CA ILE A 220 5.77 8.41 -2.11
C ILE A 220 5.08 9.70 -2.55
N PRO A 221 5.72 10.64 -3.28
CA PRO A 221 5.04 11.86 -3.70
C PRO A 221 3.76 11.58 -4.48
N ASP A 222 3.83 10.71 -5.48
CA ASP A 222 2.68 10.36 -6.33
C ASP A 222 1.60 9.63 -5.53
N TYR A 223 2.00 8.65 -4.70
CA TYR A 223 1.04 7.86 -3.93
C TYR A 223 0.37 8.70 -2.83
N PHE A 224 1.11 9.63 -2.22
CA PHE A 224 0.57 10.51 -1.20
C PHE A 224 -0.41 11.53 -1.80
N ALA A 225 -0.11 12.06 -3.00
CA ALA A 225 -1.00 12.98 -3.70
C ALA A 225 -2.32 12.32 -4.14
N GLU A 226 -2.31 11.00 -4.36
CA GLU A 226 -3.52 10.23 -4.68
C GLU A 226 -4.31 9.81 -3.43
N ASP A 227 -3.62 9.57 -2.32
CA ASP A 227 -4.24 9.18 -1.04
C ASP A 227 -5.02 10.35 -0.38
N MET A 228 -4.77 11.61 -0.78
CA MET A 228 -5.27 12.87 -0.18
C MET A 228 -6.15 13.66 -1.14
#